data_AF-A0A938E403-F1
#
_entry.id   AF-A0A938E403-F1
#
_cell.length_a   1.000
_cell.length_b   1.000
_cell.length_c   1.000
_cell.angle_alpha   90.00
_cell.angle_beta   90.00
_cell.angle_gamma   90.00
#
_symmetry.space_group_name_H-M   'P 1'
#
loop_
_entity.id
_entity.type
_entity.pdbx_description
1 polymer ?
#
loop_
_entity_poly.entity_id
_entity_poly.type
_entity_poly.pdbx_seq_one_letter_code
_entity_poly.pdbx_strand_id
1 'polypeptide(L)'
;MKRKIALVVAAGATALSLAAGPAAAAGPTAPGNKCQRTGMATVKGLGVFTTVAKSGVDAGTLKQLGVRGLDNFPNSTVFTLPEVLALHRRNPELFPWCD
;
A
#
# COMPACT_ATOMS: atom_id res chain seq x y z
N MET A 1 51.88 -6.18 -9.27
CA MET A 1 51.13 -6.98 -10.26
C MET A 1 49.64 -6.64 -10.17
N LYS A 2 49.11 -6.07 -11.27
CA LYS A 2 47.72 -6.06 -11.80
C LYS A 2 46.55 -5.92 -10.80
N ARG A 3 46.14 -4.66 -10.59
CA ARG A 3 44.78 -4.25 -10.20
C ARG A 3 43.81 -4.60 -11.33
N LYS A 4 42.64 -5.16 -11.03
CA LYS A 4 41.53 -5.31 -11.99
C LYS A 4 40.34 -4.50 -11.49
N ILE A 5 40.21 -3.29 -12.02
CA ILE A 5 39.01 -2.46 -11.90
C ILE A 5 38.19 -2.76 -13.15
N ALA A 6 37.05 -3.41 -12.99
CA ALA A 6 36.10 -3.62 -14.07
C ALA A 6 35.23 -2.36 -14.19
N LEU A 7 35.52 -1.57 -15.22
CA LEU A 7 34.71 -0.44 -15.67
C LEU A 7 33.57 -1.01 -16.53
N VAL A 8 32.32 -0.90 -16.07
CA VAL A 8 31.15 -1.10 -16.93
C VAL A 8 30.45 0.24 -17.04
N VAL A 9 30.73 0.92 -18.15
CA VAL A 9 29.93 2.06 -18.63
C VAL A 9 28.96 1.49 -19.65
N ALA A 10 27.68 1.55 -19.35
CA ALA A 10 26.62 1.46 -20.34
C ALA A 10 25.70 2.68 -20.13
N ALA A 11 25.56 3.44 -21.20
CA ALA A 11 24.91 4.74 -21.25
C ALA A 11 23.38 4.63 -21.25
N GLY A 12 22.75 5.59 -20.57
CA GLY A 12 21.58 6.31 -21.10
C GLY A 12 20.21 5.65 -21.04
N ALA A 13 19.44 5.97 -20.00
CA ALA A 13 18.02 6.30 -20.14
C ALA A 13 17.61 7.22 -18.97
N THR A 14 17.36 8.49 -19.26
CA THR A 14 16.74 9.44 -18.34
C THR A 14 15.28 9.05 -18.12
N ALA A 15 14.95 8.51 -16.95
CA ALA A 15 13.59 8.41 -16.47
C ALA A 15 13.55 8.69 -14.97
N LEU A 16 12.77 9.72 -14.61
CA LEU A 16 12.45 10.18 -13.26
C LEU A 16 12.18 9.00 -12.33
N SER A 17 13.17 8.59 -11.53
CA SER A 17 12.99 7.58 -10.49
C SER A 17 12.90 8.31 -9.16
N LEU A 18 11.66 8.37 -8.66
CA LEU A 18 11.31 8.87 -7.34
C LEU A 18 12.26 8.25 -6.31
N ALA A 19 12.74 9.09 -5.39
CA ALA A 19 13.65 8.73 -4.32
C ALA A 19 13.30 7.40 -3.65
N ALA A 20 14.06 6.35 -3.96
CA ALA A 20 14.13 5.15 -3.17
C ALA A 20 14.91 5.49 -1.88
N GLY A 21 14.17 5.89 -0.84
CA GLY A 21 14.71 6.00 0.52
C GLY A 21 15.29 4.65 1.00
N PRO A 22 16.14 4.65 2.05
CA PRO A 22 16.83 3.46 2.48
C PRO A 22 15.84 2.37 2.88
N ALA A 23 16.00 1.17 2.31
CA ALA A 23 15.28 -0.02 2.70
C ALA A 23 15.58 -0.34 4.18
N ALA A 24 14.71 0.13 5.08
CA ALA A 24 14.80 -0.17 6.50
C ALA A 24 14.49 -1.67 6.72
N ALA A 25 15.47 -2.35 7.30
CA ALA A 25 15.51 -3.72 7.79
C ALA A 25 14.15 -4.46 7.86
N ALA A 26 14.01 -5.48 7.02
CA ALA A 26 12.89 -6.40 7.03
C ALA A 26 12.92 -7.30 8.27
N GLY A 27 12.10 -6.96 9.28
CA GLY A 27 11.63 -7.93 10.27
C GLY A 27 10.78 -9.04 9.62
N PRO A 28 10.49 -10.14 10.34
CA PRO A 28 10.00 -11.40 9.77
C PRO A 28 8.83 -11.19 8.81
N THR A 29 9.04 -11.59 7.56
CA THR A 29 8.13 -11.50 6.40
C THR A 29 6.95 -12.46 6.55
N ALA A 30 5.98 -12.09 7.38
CA ALA A 30 4.62 -12.58 7.21
C ALA A 30 3.99 -11.82 6.03
N PRO A 31 3.32 -12.47 5.07
CA PRO A 31 2.64 -11.81 3.94
C PRO A 31 1.61 -10.75 4.38
N GLY A 32 1.15 -10.79 5.64
CA GLY A 32 0.34 -9.73 6.25
C GLY A 32 1.08 -8.42 6.53
N ASN A 33 2.40 -8.40 6.71
CA ASN A 33 3.09 -7.23 7.26
C ASN A 33 3.36 -6.13 6.22
N LYS A 34 3.66 -6.46 4.96
CA LYS A 34 3.96 -5.46 3.93
C LYS A 34 2.66 -4.81 3.47
N CYS A 35 1.67 -5.61 3.10
CA CYS A 35 0.38 -5.07 2.65
C CYS A 35 -0.28 -4.21 3.74
N GLN A 36 -0.35 -4.70 4.98
CA GLN A 36 -0.97 -3.91 6.06
C GLN A 36 -0.19 -2.63 6.36
N ARG A 37 1.16 -2.66 6.33
CA ARG A 37 1.97 -1.43 6.51
C ARG A 37 1.74 -0.44 5.37
N THR A 38 1.71 -0.90 4.12
CA THR A 38 1.44 -0.04 2.96
C THR A 38 0.04 0.56 3.04
N GLY A 39 -0.98 -0.24 3.32
CA GLY A 39 -2.35 0.24 3.50
C GLY A 39 -2.46 1.27 4.63
N MET A 40 -1.81 1.01 5.77
CA MET A 40 -1.74 1.98 6.87
C MET A 40 -1.02 3.27 6.46
N ALA A 41 0.07 3.19 5.68
CA ALA A 41 0.78 4.36 5.19
C ALA A 41 -0.09 5.19 4.23
N THR A 42 -0.82 4.54 3.32
CA THR A 42 -1.78 5.20 2.41
C THR A 42 -2.85 5.95 3.20
N VAL A 43 -3.50 5.28 4.16
CA VAL A 43 -4.57 5.91 4.97
C VAL A 43 -4.03 7.06 5.83
N LYS A 44 -2.81 6.93 6.37
CA LYS A 44 -2.15 8.01 7.12
C LYS A 44 -1.79 9.20 6.24
N GLY A 45 -1.29 8.97 5.02
CA GLY A 45 -0.93 10.03 4.07
C GLY A 45 -2.12 10.90 3.65
N LEU A 46 -3.33 10.36 3.74
CA LEU A 46 -4.57 11.06 3.44
C LEU A 46 -5.15 11.85 4.62
N GLY A 47 -4.56 11.74 5.82
CA GLY A 47 -5.04 12.42 7.02
C GLY A 47 -6.36 11.88 7.59
N VAL A 48 -6.92 10.82 7.01
CA VAL A 48 -8.24 10.27 7.40
C VAL A 48 -8.17 9.19 8.48
N PHE A 49 -6.96 8.78 8.89
CA PHE A 49 -6.76 7.63 9.77
C PHE A 49 -7.55 7.70 11.10
N THR A 50 -7.56 8.85 11.76
CA THR A 50 -8.30 9.04 13.03
C THR A 50 -9.81 8.99 12.83
N THR A 51 -10.31 9.57 11.74
CA THR A 51 -11.73 9.52 11.36
C THR A 51 -12.16 8.10 11.04
N VAL A 52 -11.37 7.37 10.24
CA VAL A 52 -11.64 5.98 9.89
C VAL A 52 -11.61 5.06 11.11
N ALA A 53 -10.67 5.27 12.03
CA ALA A 53 -10.60 4.50 13.27
C ALA A 53 -11.81 4.73 14.18
N LYS A 54 -12.37 5.95 14.20
CA LYS A 54 -13.49 6.32 15.08
C LYS A 54 -14.87 6.03 14.48
N SER A 55 -15.02 6.25 13.17
CA SER A 55 -16.32 6.30 12.50
C SER A 55 -16.43 5.34 11.31
N GLY A 56 -15.37 4.62 10.97
CA GLY A 56 -15.32 3.80 9.77
C GLY A 56 -15.02 4.61 8.51
N VAL A 57 -15.02 3.92 7.37
CA VAL A 57 -14.74 4.48 6.04
C VAL A 57 -15.88 4.14 5.10
N ASP A 58 -16.33 5.11 4.32
CA ASP A 58 -17.41 4.89 3.37
C ASP A 58 -16.92 4.14 2.11
N ALA A 59 -17.83 3.45 1.43
CA ALA A 59 -17.55 2.67 0.24
C ALA A 59 -17.00 3.56 -0.89
N GLY A 60 -17.44 4.83 -0.98
CA GLY A 60 -16.94 5.79 -1.95
C GLY A 60 -15.46 6.06 -1.76
N THR A 61 -15.04 6.35 -0.52
CA THR A 61 -13.64 6.52 -0.15
C THR A 61 -12.84 5.25 -0.46
N LEU A 62 -13.31 4.07 -0.09
CA LEU A 62 -12.62 2.80 -0.40
C LEU A 62 -12.43 2.58 -1.91
N LYS A 63 -13.45 2.87 -2.73
CA LYS A 63 -13.35 2.81 -4.20
C LYS A 63 -12.34 3.82 -4.75
N GLN A 64 -12.30 5.04 -4.20
CA GLN A 64 -11.29 6.05 -4.58
C GLN A 64 -9.86 5.59 -4.25
N LEU A 65 -9.69 4.81 -3.18
CA LEU A 65 -8.43 4.15 -2.83
C LEU A 65 -8.12 2.93 -3.71
N GLY A 66 -8.97 2.63 -4.68
CA GLY A 66 -8.82 1.51 -5.61
C GLY A 66 -9.22 0.16 -5.03
N VAL A 67 -9.92 0.12 -3.88
CA VAL A 67 -10.43 -1.13 -3.32
C VAL A 67 -11.55 -1.68 -4.20
N ARG A 68 -11.38 -2.92 -4.66
CA ARG A 68 -12.28 -3.62 -5.58
C ARG A 68 -13.36 -4.40 -4.83
N GLY A 69 -14.39 -4.87 -5.54
CA GLY A 69 -15.45 -5.72 -4.96
C GLY A 69 -16.48 -4.93 -4.13
N LEU A 70 -16.51 -3.61 -4.29
CA LEU A 70 -17.42 -2.71 -3.59
C LEU A 70 -18.51 -2.14 -4.51
N ASP A 71 -18.60 -2.59 -5.76
CA ASP A 71 -19.45 -2.00 -6.82
C ASP A 71 -20.94 -1.97 -6.46
N ASN A 72 -21.40 -2.97 -5.71
CA ASN A 72 -22.79 -3.11 -5.27
C ASN A 72 -23.14 -2.29 -4.02
N PHE A 73 -22.17 -1.63 -3.39
CA PHE A 73 -22.42 -0.81 -2.21
C PHE A 73 -22.62 0.66 -2.61
N PRO A 74 -23.69 1.32 -2.14
CA PRO A 74 -23.81 2.78 -2.22
C PRO A 74 -22.57 3.46 -1.65
N ASN A 75 -22.15 4.57 -2.23
CA ASN A 75 -20.95 5.27 -1.77
C ASN A 75 -21.04 5.70 -0.30
N SER A 76 -22.25 5.95 0.21
CA SER A 76 -22.52 6.30 1.60
C SER A 76 -22.46 5.13 2.59
N THR A 77 -22.29 3.88 2.13
CA THR A 77 -22.20 2.72 3.03
C THR A 77 -20.90 2.78 3.81
N VAL A 78 -21.00 2.83 5.14
CA VAL A 78 -19.85 2.89 6.04
C VAL A 78 -19.42 1.49 6.46
N PHE A 79 -18.14 1.19 6.28
CA PHE A 79 -17.47 -0.01 6.79
C PHE A 79 -16.65 0.36 8.03
N THR A 80 -16.86 -0.37 9.12
CA THR A 80 -16.04 -0.23 10.32
C THR A 80 -14.63 -0.78 10.07
N LEU A 81 -13.65 -0.29 10.84
CA LEU A 81 -12.28 -0.78 10.72
C LEU A 81 -12.16 -2.32 10.87
N PRO A 82 -12.85 -2.99 11.82
CA PRO A 82 -12.86 -4.45 11.90
C PRO A 82 -13.37 -5.15 10.63
N GLU A 83 -14.40 -4.60 9.97
CA GLU A 83 -14.95 -5.15 8.72
C GLU A 83 -13.95 -5.02 7.57
N VAL A 84 -13.31 -3.85 7.42
CA VAL A 84 -12.27 -3.64 6.42
C VAL A 84 -11.09 -4.58 6.65
N LEU A 85 -10.67 -4.76 7.91
CA LEU A 85 -9.60 -5.70 8.26
C LEU A 85 -10.01 -7.17 8.03
N ALA A 86 -11.28 -7.52 8.24
CA ALA A 86 -11.78 -8.86 7.93
C ALA A 86 -11.83 -9.10 6.41
N LEU A 87 -12.26 -8.11 5.64
CA LEU A 87 -12.24 -8.16 4.18
C LEU A 87 -10.80 -8.31 3.65
N HIS A 88 -9.86 -7.50 4.14
CA HIS A 88 -8.45 -7.59 3.78
C HIS A 88 -7.81 -8.94 4.12
N ARG A 89 -8.22 -9.58 5.22
CA ARG A 89 -7.72 -10.91 5.58
C ARG A 89 -8.26 -12.01 4.68
N ARG A 90 -9.51 -11.89 4.22
CA ARG A 90 -10.15 -12.89 3.35
C ARG A 90 -9.78 -12.70 1.88
N ASN A 91 -9.65 -11.46 1.45
CA ASN A 91 -9.53 -11.05 0.06
C ASN A 91 -8.48 -9.93 -0.10
N PRO A 92 -7.20 -10.20 0.18
CA PRO A 92 -6.13 -9.21 0.06
C PRO A 92 -6.01 -8.64 -1.35
N GLU A 93 -6.30 -9.43 -2.38
CA GLU A 93 -6.28 -9.05 -3.80
C GLU A 93 -7.23 -7.88 -4.13
N LEU A 94 -8.24 -7.62 -3.31
CA LEU A 94 -9.14 -6.48 -3.53
C LEU A 94 -8.48 -5.15 -3.19
N PHE A 95 -7.33 -5.16 -2.49
CA PHE A 95 -6.64 -3.97 -2.03
C PHE A 95 -5.39 -3.72 -2.88
N PRO A 96 -5.28 -2.59 -3.60
CA PRO A 96 -4.23 -2.36 -4.60
C PRO A 96 -2.82 -2.22 -4.01
N TRP A 97 -2.69 -2.19 -2.69
CA TRP A 97 -1.43 -2.16 -1.96
C TRP A 97 -0.98 -3.53 -1.43
N CYS A 98 -1.74 -4.59 -1.72
CA CYS A 98 -1.40 -5.98 -1.41
C CYS A 98 -0.61 -6.70 -2.50
N ASP A 99 -0.41 -6.06 -3.65
CA ASP A 99 0.37 -6.58 -4.77
C ASP A 99 1.91 -6.44 -4.56
#